data_AF-A0A502YBM5-F1
#
_entry.id   AF-A0A502YBM5-F1
#
_cell.length_a   1.000
_cell.length_b   1.000
_cell.length_c   1.000
_cell.angle_alpha   90.00
_cell.angle_beta   90.00
_cell.angle_gamma   90.00
#
_symmetry.space_group_name_H-M   'P 1'
#
loop_
_entity.id
_entity.type
_entity.pdbx_description
1 polymer ?
#
loop_
_entity_poly.entity_id
_entity_poly.type
_entity_poly.pdbx_seq_one_letter_code
_entity_poly.pdbx_strand_id
1 'polypeptide(L)' 'RHLIELGGLVDKAGIVDLTNDDRAIIYGALLSMANKLRSVQGEHARTLWAEKGKEVFEAERKDGAPIVAQGQRGRE' A
#
# COMPACT_ATOMS: atom_id res chain seq x y z
N ARG A 1 2.83 13.69 -13.34
CA ARG A 1 2.98 12.85 -12.13
C ARG A 1 2.23 11.56 -12.38
N HIS A 2 2.93 10.43 -12.55
CA HIS A 2 2.26 9.12 -12.54
C HIS A 2 1.84 8.87 -11.09
N LEU A 3 0.56 9.13 -10.80
CA LEU A 3 -0.04 8.61 -9.58
C LEU A 3 -0.06 7.10 -9.80
N ILE A 4 0.84 6.39 -9.12
CA ILE A 4 0.57 4.99 -8.81
C ILE A 4 -0.85 4.97 -8.26
N GLU A 5 -1.70 4.09 -8.76
CA GLU A 5 -3.06 3.96 -8.23
C GLU A 5 -2.92 3.63 -6.74
N LEU A 6 -3.10 4.64 -5.87
CA LEU A 6 -2.93 4.47 -4.42
C LEU A 6 -3.84 3.35 -3.91
N GLY A 7 -4.98 3.14 -4.58
CA GLY A 7 -5.86 1.99 -4.35
C GLY A 7 -5.14 0.65 -4.50
N GLY A 8 -4.33 0.47 -5.54
CA GLY A 8 -3.55 -0.75 -5.73
C GLY A 8 -2.51 -1.00 -4.63
N LEU A 9 -1.96 0.06 -4.00
CA LEU A 9 -1.06 -0.10 -2.86
C LEU A 9 -1.79 -0.48 -1.57
N VAL A 10 -3.00 0.04 -1.37
CA VAL A 10 -3.84 -0.29 -0.22
C VAL A 10 -4.32 -1.75 -0.31
N ASP A 11 -4.74 -2.17 -1.51
CA ASP A 11 -5.13 -3.55 -1.80
C ASP A 11 -3.96 -4.52 -1.60
N LYS A 12 -2.81 -4.23 -2.22
CA LYS A 12 -1.60 -5.05 -2.14
C LYS A 12 -1.01 -5.18 -0.74
N ALA A 13 -1.23 -4.20 0.12
CA ALA A 13 -0.87 -4.27 1.53
C ALA A 13 -1.85 -5.12 2.38
N GLY A 14 -2.88 -5.70 1.76
CA GLY A 14 -3.93 -6.49 2.41
C GLY A 14 -4.89 -5.65 3.26
N ILE A 15 -4.83 -4.32 3.15
CA ILE A 15 -5.59 -3.43 4.04
C ILE A 15 -7.09 -3.50 3.73
N VAL A 16 -7.47 -3.68 2.46
CA VAL A 16 -8.88 -3.82 2.07
C VAL A 16 -9.49 -5.05 2.74
N ASP A 17 -8.82 -6.20 2.66
CA ASP A 17 -9.27 -7.44 3.28
C ASP A 17 -9.29 -7.35 4.82
N LEU A 18 -8.23 -6.83 5.43
CA LEU A 18 -8.11 -6.72 6.88
C LEU A 18 -9.14 -5.76 7.51
N THR A 19 -9.65 -4.81 6.73
CA THR A 19 -10.63 -3.82 7.20
C THR A 19 -12.02 -4.06 6.66
N ASN A 20 -12.23 -5.09 5.83
CA ASN A 20 -13.48 -5.35 5.12
C ASN A 20 -13.96 -4.12 4.33
N ASP A 21 -13.04 -3.43 3.66
CA ASP A 21 -13.25 -2.16 2.93
C ASP A 21 -13.89 -1.04 3.78
N ASP A 22 -13.74 -1.07 5.11
CA ASP A 22 -14.21 0.02 5.96
C ASP A 22 -13.34 1.27 5.75
N ARG A 23 -13.85 2.19 4.94
CA ARG A 23 -13.18 3.44 4.58
C ARG A 23 -12.88 4.33 5.78
N ALA A 24 -13.67 4.27 6.85
CA ALA A 24 -13.41 5.06 8.05
C ALA A 24 -12.18 4.50 8.79
N ILE A 25 -12.05 3.17 8.88
CA ILE A 25 -10.87 2.52 9.46
C ILE A 25 -9.63 2.82 8.63
N ILE A 26 -9.71 2.65 7.31
CA ILE A 26 -8.60 2.92 6.38
C ILE A 26 -8.16 4.39 6.51
N TYR A 27 -9.12 5.32 6.50
CA TYR A 27 -8.82 6.74 6.63
C TYR A 27 -8.20 7.08 8.00
N GLY A 28 -8.70 6.50 9.09
CA GLY A 28 -8.13 6.65 10.43
C GLY A 28 -6.68 6.16 10.54
N ALA A 29 -6.36 5.03 9.89
CA ALA A 29 -5.00 4.52 9.81
C ALA A 29 -4.08 5.47 9.02
N LEU A 30 -4.54 6.00 7.88
CA LEU A 30 -3.81 6.98 7.08
C LEU A 30 -3.56 8.29 7.85
N LEU A 31 -4.54 8.76 8.63
CA LEU A 31 -4.36 9.92 9.51
C LEU A 31 -3.31 9.65 10.59
N SER A 32 -3.29 8.45 11.17
CA SER A 32 -2.29 8.04 12.15
C SER A 32 -0.87 8.03 11.56
N MET A 33 -0.71 7.52 10.33
CA MET A 33 0.56 7.60 9.59
C MET A 33 0.96 9.06 9.32
N ALA A 34 0.04 9.91 8.88
CA ALA A 34 0.31 11.32 8.62
C ALA A 34 0.75 12.07 9.89
N ASN A 35 0.13 11.77 11.03
CA ASN A 35 0.56 12.29 12.34
C ASN A 35 1.98 11.85 12.70
N LYS A 36 2.32 10.57 12.49
CA LYS A 36 3.68 10.06 12.74
C LYS A 36 4.72 10.78 11.87
N LEU A 37 4.41 11.01 10.60
CA LEU A 37 5.31 11.71 9.66
C LEU A 37 5.50 13.19 10.00
N ARG A 38 4.52 13.83 10.64
CA ARG A 38 4.64 15.22 11.13
C ARG A 38 5.36 15.33 12.47
N SER A 39 5.58 14.22 13.17
CA SER A 39 6.26 14.22 14.47
C SER A 39 7.78 14.40 14.34
N VAL A 40 8.45 14.64 15.47
CA VAL A 40 9.93 14.67 15.56
C VAL A 40 10.60 13.39 15.08
N GLN A 41 9.89 12.26 15.09
CA GLN A 41 10.38 10.96 14.59
C GLN A 41 10.04 10.75 13.10
N GLY A 42 9.50 11.76 12.42
CA GLY A 42 9.01 11.67 11.05
C GLY A 42 10.10 11.26 10.05
N GLU A 43 11.30 11.83 10.16
CA GLU A 43 12.42 11.47 9.29
C GLU A 43 12.81 10.00 9.44
N HIS A 44 12.95 9.52 10.67
CA HIS A 44 13.25 8.11 10.93
C HIS A 44 12.15 7.18 10.38
N ALA A 45 10.88 7.56 10.55
CA ALA A 45 9.75 6.80 9.99
C ALA A 45 9.79 6.76 8.45
N ARG A 46 10.15 7.87 7.79
CA ARG A 46 10.31 7.93 6.33
C ARG A 46 11.38 6.96 5.84
N THR A 47 12.56 6.99 6.47
CA THR A 47 13.67 6.09 6.09
C THR A 47 13.25 4.63 6.23
N LEU A 48 12.72 4.25 7.40
CA LEU A 48 12.35 2.87 7.68
C LEU A 48 11.23 2.37 6.75
N TRP A 49 10.21 3.18 6.49
CA TRP A 49 9.11 2.78 5.60
C TRP A 49 9.54 2.73 4.13
N ALA A 50 10.46 3.60 3.70
CA ALA A 50 11.00 3.56 2.33
C ALA A 50 11.84 2.29 2.10
N GLU A 51 12.69 1.92 3.06
CA GLU A 51 13.48 0.68 2.99
C GLU A 51 12.58 -0.56 2.94
N LYS A 52 11.61 -0.65 3.87
CA LYS A 52 10.62 -1.73 3.92
C LYS A 52 9.84 -1.86 2.61
N GLY A 53 9.34 -0.75 2.08
CA GLY A 53 8.59 -0.74 0.82
C GLY A 53 9.45 -1.22 -0.35
N LYS A 54 10.70 -0.76 -0.43
CA LYS A 54 11.65 -1.17 -1.47
C LYS A 54 11.95 -2.66 -1.42
N GLU A 55 12.18 -3.23 -0.23
CA GLU A 55 12.42 -4.67 -0.07
C GLU A 55 11.27 -5.52 -0.62
N VAL A 56 10.02 -5.14 -0.31
CA VAL A 56 8.83 -5.85 -0.80
C VAL A 56 8.71 -5.74 -2.32
N PHE A 57 8.87 -4.54 -2.88
CA PHE A 57 8.83 -4.37 -4.34
C PHE A 57 9.93 -5.16 -5.06
N GLU A 58 11.15 -5.18 -4.52
CA GLU A 58 12.26 -5.94 -5.10
C GLU A 58 12.05 -7.46 -5.01
N ALA A 59 11.41 -7.95 -3.94
CA ALA A 59 11.04 -9.36 -3.82
C ALA A 59 10.04 -9.77 -4.91
N GLU A 60 8.98 -8.99 -5.09
CA GLU A 60 7.95 -9.28 -6.09
C GLU A 60 8.45 -9.19 -7.54
N ARG A 61 9.42 -8.30 -7.81
CA ARG A 61 10.09 -8.22 -9.12
C ARG A 61 10.91 -9.48 -9.43
N LYS A 62 11.47 -10.13 -8.41
CA LYS A 62 12.28 -11.34 -8.56
C LYS A 62 11.43 -12.61 -8.71
N ASP A 63 10.23 -12.61 -8.13
CA ASP A 63 9.31 -13.75 -8.18
C ASP A 63 8.52 -13.86 -9.50
N GLY A 64 8.73 -12.95 -10.46
CA GLY A 64 8.36 -13.16 -11.86
C GLY A 64 6.85 -13.30 -12.15
N ALA A 65 5.97 -12.80 -11.28
CA ALA A 65 4.53 -12.78 -11.57
C ALA A 65 4.16 -11.47 -12.27
N PRO A 66 3.55 -11.49 -13.48
CA PRO A 66 2.97 -10.29 -14.06
C PRO A 66 1.77 -9.88 -13.19
N ILE A 67 1.79 -8.66 -12.67
CA ILE A 67 0.63 -8.01 -12.07
C ILE A 67 -0.32 -7.62 -13.21
N VAL A 68 -1.00 -8.63 -13.76
CA VAL A 68 -2.23 -8.42 -14.52
C VAL A 68 -3.38 -8.54 -13.53
N ALA A 69 -4.05 -7.41 -13.32
CA ALA A 69 -5.35 -7.33 -12.69
C ALA A 69 -6.24 -8.50 -13.17
N GLN A 70 -6.51 -9.45 -12.28
CA GLN A 70 -7.61 -10.39 -12.47
C GLN A 70 -8.91 -9.63 -12.25
N GLY A 71 -9.23 -8.82 -13.25
CA GLY A 71 -10.42 -7.99 -13.31
C GLY A 71 -11.18 -8.17 -14.61
N GLN A 72 -11.11 -9.34 -15.27
CA GLN A 72 -12.08 -9.80 -16.28
C GLN A 72 -12.11 -11.33 -16.32
N ARG A 73 -12.89 -11.94 -15.44
CA ARG A 73 -13.38 -13.31 -15.62
C ARG A 73 -14.90 -13.29 -15.40
N GLY A 74 -15.64 -13.56 -16.47
CA GLY A 74 -17.07 -13.82 -16.41
C GLY A 74 -17.92 -12.70 -16.99
N ARG A 75 -18.03 -12.65 -18.32
CA ARG A 75 -19.36 -12.57 -18.95
C ARG A 75 -19.39 -13.52 -20.13
N GLU A 76 -20.32 -14.46 -20.01
CA GLU A 76 -20.90 -15.26 -21.09
C GLU A 76 -21.44 -14.37 -22.21
#